data_AF-A0A1V5MTH5-F1
#
_entry.id   AF-A0A1V5MTH5-F1
#
_cell.length_a   1.000
_cell.length_b   1.000
_cell.length_c   1.000
_cell.angle_alpha   90.00
_cell.angle_beta   90.00
_cell.angle_gamma   90.00
#
_symmetry.space_group_name_H-M   'P 1'
#
loop_
_entity.id
_entity.type
_entity.pdbx_description
1 polymer ?
#
loop_
_entity_poly.entity_id
_entity_poly.type
_entity_poly.pdbx_seq_one_letter_code
_entity_poly.pdbx_strand_id
1 'polypeptide(L)'
;MALLGDTLDFSSMGFKPAVYIIPDTLSTNRYSLIQLLNHDTVYLSETVIYPWPTPAQFKHAFLNMIIPDDDYERAMKNLSYMEMRERYENMPMDGSMNYRNFIQKQTARLYYAGGQLPPNNLLNPFAWAQFIKAWKEGKFKRYNND
;
A
#
# COMPACT_ATOMS: atom_id res chain seq x y z
N MET A 1 -0.65 31.09 -5.39
CA MET A 1 -1.75 31.97 -4.95
C MET A 1 -2.95 31.08 -4.75
N ALA A 2 -3.65 31.21 -3.61
CA ALA A 2 -4.89 30.46 -3.39
C ALA A 2 -6.01 31.09 -4.23
N LEU A 3 -6.90 30.25 -4.75
CA LEU A 3 -8.06 30.62 -5.53
C LEU A 3 -9.32 30.67 -4.65
N LEU A 4 -10.38 31.28 -5.18
CA LEU A 4 -11.70 31.23 -4.56
C LEU A 4 -12.14 29.77 -4.47
N GLY A 5 -12.66 29.37 -3.31
CA GLY A 5 -13.09 27.99 -3.04
C GLY A 5 -11.98 27.06 -2.56
N ASP A 6 -10.73 27.52 -2.49
CA ASP A 6 -9.65 26.70 -1.93
C ASP A 6 -9.77 26.58 -0.41
N THR A 7 -9.35 25.42 0.10
CA THR A 7 -9.24 25.13 1.53
C THR A 7 -7.80 25.36 1.99
N LEU A 8 -7.65 26.16 3.04
CA LEU A 8 -6.38 26.43 3.69
C LEU A 8 -6.28 25.61 4.98
N ASP A 9 -5.28 24.74 5.06
CA ASP A 9 -4.93 23.99 6.26
C ASP A 9 -3.78 24.68 7.00
N PHE A 10 -4.02 25.02 8.27
CA PHE A 10 -3.04 25.62 9.16
C PHE A 10 -2.63 24.62 10.23
N SER A 11 -1.35 24.26 10.28
CA SER A 11 -0.79 23.34 11.27
C SER A 11 0.48 23.90 11.90
N SER A 12 0.61 23.77 13.23
CA SER A 12 1.83 24.09 13.98
C SER A 12 1.95 23.14 15.17
N MET A 13 3.18 22.78 15.55
CA MET A 13 3.41 21.95 16.73
C MET A 13 2.91 22.64 18.00
N GLY A 14 2.18 21.92 18.85
CA GLY A 14 1.59 22.48 20.08
C GLY A 14 0.28 23.24 19.85
N PHE A 15 -0.33 23.14 18.66
CA PHE A 15 -1.60 23.77 18.33
C PHE A 15 -2.51 22.80 17.56
N LYS A 16 -3.83 22.96 17.70
CA LYS A 16 -4.80 22.20 16.93
C LYS A 16 -4.79 22.65 15.46
N PRO A 17 -4.86 21.72 14.50
CA PRO A 17 -5.01 22.10 13.09
C PRO A 17 -6.31 22.86 12.90
N ALA A 18 -6.27 23.92 12.09
CA ALA A 18 -7.43 24.72 11.74
C ALA A 18 -7.59 24.74 10.22
N VAL A 19 -8.84 24.60 9.78
CA VAL A 19 -9.21 24.59 8.36
C VAL A 19 -10.02 25.84 8.07
N TYR A 20 -9.65 26.57 7.03
CA TYR A 20 -10.40 27.74 6.55
C TYR A 20 -10.73 27.59 5.08
N ILE A 21 -12.01 27.72 4.74
CA ILE A 21 -12.49 27.67 3.36
C ILE A 21 -12.65 29.10 2.87
N ILE A 22 -11.96 29.44 1.77
CA ILE A 22 -12.08 30.76 1.14
C ILE A 22 -13.47 30.89 0.50
N PRO A 23 -14.29 31.88 0.88
CA PRO A 23 -15.63 32.04 0.30
C PRO A 23 -15.58 32.40 -1.19
N ASP A 24 -16.44 31.77 -1.99
CA ASP A 24 -16.53 32.01 -3.44
C ASP A 24 -17.13 33.37 -3.81
N THR A 25 -17.68 34.09 -2.83
CA THR A 25 -18.39 35.36 -3.00
C THR A 25 -17.50 36.60 -2.85
N LEU A 26 -16.19 36.42 -2.72
CA LEU A 26 -15.26 37.54 -2.57
C LEU A 26 -15.18 38.37 -3.86
N SER A 27 -15.65 39.61 -3.81
CA SER A 27 -15.66 40.55 -4.94
C SER A 27 -14.33 41.28 -5.16
N THR A 28 -13.35 41.09 -4.28
CA THR A 28 -12.11 41.88 -4.23
C THR A 28 -10.90 40.98 -4.45
N ASN A 29 -9.96 41.41 -5.29
CA ASN A 29 -8.76 40.64 -5.66
C ASN A 29 -7.74 40.45 -4.52
N ARG A 30 -7.94 41.09 -3.36
CA ARG A 30 -7.07 41.00 -2.20
C ARG A 30 -7.91 40.76 -0.95
N TYR A 31 -7.63 39.64 -0.28
CA TYR A 31 -8.25 39.24 0.98
C TYR A 31 -7.15 38.98 2.02
N SER A 32 -7.32 39.45 3.24
CA SER A 32 -6.38 39.25 4.34
C SER A 32 -7.09 38.63 5.53
N LEU A 33 -6.59 37.49 5.99
CA LEU A 33 -7.13 36.72 7.11
C LEU A 33 -6.06 36.58 8.20
N ILE A 34 -6.46 36.72 9.46
CA ILE A 34 -5.65 36.35 10.61
C ILE A 34 -6.29 35.09 11.22
N GLN A 35 -5.63 33.95 11.07
CA GLN A 35 -6.07 32.69 11.66
C GLN A 35 -5.38 32.49 13.02
N LEU A 36 -6.15 32.60 14.11
CA LEU A 36 -5.69 32.25 15.45
C LEU A 36 -5.74 30.72 15.61
N LEU A 37 -4.64 30.13 16.06
CA LEU A 37 -4.57 28.72 16.40
C LEU A 37 -4.76 28.52 17.91
N ASN A 38 -5.56 27.53 18.28
CA ASN A 38 -5.74 27.16 19.68
C ASN A 38 -4.60 26.25 20.12
N HIS A 39 -3.94 26.61 21.22
CA HIS A 39 -2.92 25.77 21.83
C HIS A 39 -3.51 24.39 22.16
N ASP A 40 -2.79 23.35 21.74
CA ASP A 40 -3.05 21.98 22.15
C ASP A 40 -1.89 21.55 23.04
N THR A 41 -2.21 21.03 24.21
CA THR A 41 -1.21 20.39 25.06
C THR A 41 -0.84 19.08 24.40
N VAL A 42 0.20 19.10 23.56
CA VAL A 42 0.85 17.86 23.12
C VAL A 42 1.54 17.29 24.36
N TYR A 43 0.92 16.28 24.96
CA TYR A 43 1.56 15.45 25.97
C TYR A 43 2.67 14.65 25.25
N LEU A 44 3.88 15.19 25.27
CA LEU A 44 5.06 14.39 24.93
C LEU A 44 5.09 13.23 25.91
N SER A 45 5.18 12.00 25.39
CA SER A 45 5.34 10.83 26.24
C SER A 45 6.56 11.02 27.13
N GLU A 46 6.36 11.01 28.44
CA GLU A 46 7.46 11.08 29.40
C GLU A 46 8.42 9.91 29.12
N THR A 47 9.65 10.24 28.72
CA THR A 47 10.71 9.23 28.65
C THR A 47 11.27 9.07 30.05
N VAL A 48 10.91 7.97 30.72
CA VAL A 48 11.48 7.62 32.03
C VAL A 48 12.92 7.17 31.81
N ILE A 49 13.88 8.06 32.09
CA ILE A 49 15.30 7.72 32.08
C ILE A 49 15.62 6.98 33.38
N TYR A 50 15.77 5.67 33.30
CA TYR A 50 16.22 4.87 34.44
C TYR A 50 17.72 5.09 34.68
N PRO A 51 18.16 5.47 35.90
CA PRO A 51 19.58 5.50 36.22
C PRO A 51 20.12 4.07 36.22
N TRP A 52 21.20 3.84 35.47
CA TRP A 52 21.86 2.53 35.43
C TRP A 52 22.45 2.20 36.82
N PRO A 53 22.15 1.04 37.41
CA PRO A 53 22.59 0.71 38.77
C PRO A 53 24.11 0.57 38.92
N THR A 54 24.82 0.17 37.84
CA THR A 54 26.27 -0.09 37.89
C THR A 54 26.97 0.24 36.55
N PRO A 55 28.26 0.63 36.58
CA PRO A 55 29.05 0.87 35.36
C PRO A 55 29.16 -0.35 34.42
N ALA A 56 29.17 -1.56 34.98
CA ALA A 56 29.24 -2.80 34.21
C ALA A 56 27.96 -3.04 33.38
N GLN A 57 26.79 -2.78 33.97
CA GLN A 57 25.52 -2.88 33.27
C GLN A 57 25.39 -1.83 32.17
N PHE A 58 25.85 -0.59 32.42
CA PHE A 58 25.93 0.44 31.38
C PHE A 58 26.81 0.00 30.21
N LYS A 59 28.01 -0.53 30.46
CA LYS A 59 28.92 -1.00 29.41
C LYS A 59 28.27 -2.09 28.57
N HIS A 60 27.62 -3.07 29.20
CA HIS A 60 26.89 -4.12 28.48
C HIS A 60 25.72 -3.56 27.67
N ALA A 61 24.91 -2.68 28.23
CA ALA A 61 23.77 -2.10 27.54
C ALA A 61 24.22 -1.24 26.36
N PHE A 62 25.23 -0.38 26.55
CA PHE A 62 25.78 0.50 25.51
C PHE A 62 26.36 -0.30 24.33
N LEU A 63 27.13 -1.36 24.61
CA LEU A 63 27.69 -2.22 23.55
C LEU A 63 26.62 -2.99 22.77
N ASN A 64 25.49 -3.32 23.40
CA ASN A 64 24.40 -4.08 22.79
C ASN A 64 23.21 -3.20 22.39
N MET A 65 23.34 -1.88 22.48
CA MET A 65 22.26 -0.96 22.15
C MET A 65 22.09 -0.93 20.63
N ILE A 66 20.87 -1.24 20.18
CA ILE A 66 20.50 -1.07 18.77
C ILE A 66 20.15 0.40 18.58
N ILE A 67 20.98 1.12 17.84
CA ILE A 67 20.73 2.51 17.48
C ILE A 67 19.63 2.51 16.40
N PRO A 68 18.55 3.29 16.55
CA PRO A 68 17.53 3.38 15.52
C PRO A 68 18.12 3.98 14.23
N ASP A 69 17.75 3.40 13.09
CA ASP A 69 18.18 3.88 11.77
C ASP A 69 17.65 5.32 11.53
N ASP A 70 18.54 6.22 11.08
CA ASP A 70 18.13 7.54 10.59
C ASP A 70 17.20 7.41 9.36
N ASP A 71 16.43 8.45 9.05
CA ASP A 71 15.54 8.47 7.88
C ASP A 71 16.30 8.17 6.58
N TYR A 72 17.54 8.66 6.46
CA TYR A 72 18.41 8.39 5.32
C TYR A 72 18.83 6.91 5.22
N GLU A 73 19.27 6.31 6.34
CA GLU A 73 19.67 4.90 6.39
C GLU A 73 18.49 3.97 6.09
N ARG A 74 17.31 4.30 6.61
CA ARG A 74 16.07 3.59 6.30
C ARG A 74 15.69 3.69 4.82
N ALA A 75 15.84 4.87 4.22
CA ALA A 75 15.62 5.04 2.78
C ALA A 75 16.59 4.19 1.96
N MET A 76 17.88 4.18 2.32
CA MET A 76 18.91 3.35 1.65
C MET A 76 18.65 1.85 1.80
N LYS A 77 18.22 1.42 2.98
CA LYS A 77 17.81 0.04 3.23
C LYS A 77 16.61 -0.37 2.38
N ASN A 78 15.59 0.48 2.29
CA ASN A 78 14.45 0.24 1.42
C ASN A 78 14.87 0.20 -0.06
N LEU A 79 15.74 1.12 -0.50
CA LEU A 79 16.25 1.14 -1.87
C LEU A 79 17.01 -0.14 -2.22
N SER A 80 17.89 -0.61 -1.34
CA SER A 80 18.63 -1.87 -1.57
C SER A 80 17.72 -3.09 -1.62
N TYR A 81 16.66 -3.15 -0.80
CA TYR A 81 15.63 -4.18 -0.91
C TYR A 81 14.88 -4.12 -2.25
N MET A 82 14.54 -2.92 -2.72
CA MET A 82 13.87 -2.73 -4.00
C MET A 82 14.76 -3.16 -5.17
N GLU A 83 16.03 -2.76 -5.15
CA GLU A 83 17.02 -3.15 -6.18
C GLU A 83 17.27 -4.67 -6.19
N MET A 84 17.37 -5.29 -5.02
CA MET A 84 17.49 -6.75 -4.90
C MET A 84 16.26 -7.45 -5.49
N ARG A 85 15.06 -6.94 -5.18
CA ARG A 85 13.82 -7.49 -5.71
C ARG A 85 13.71 -7.33 -7.23
N GLU A 86 14.08 -6.18 -7.76
CA GLU A 86 14.11 -5.94 -9.22
C GLU A 86 15.07 -6.90 -9.92
N ARG A 87 16.26 -7.15 -9.34
CA ARG A 87 17.17 -8.17 -9.85
C ARG A 87 16.56 -9.57 -9.83
N TYR A 88 15.84 -9.95 -8.77
CA TYR A 88 15.15 -11.24 -8.71
C TYR A 88 14.04 -11.37 -9.76
N GLU A 89 13.28 -10.30 -10.03
CA GLU A 89 12.23 -10.31 -11.05
C GLU A 89 12.82 -10.43 -12.47
N ASN A 90 13.99 -9.82 -12.72
CA ASN A 90 14.68 -9.87 -14.00
C ASN A 90 15.53 -11.14 -14.22
N MET A 91 15.76 -11.94 -13.18
CA MET A 91 16.51 -13.19 -13.29
C MET A 91 15.60 -14.29 -13.87
N PRO A 92 16.07 -15.10 -14.84
CA PRO A 92 15.27 -16.18 -15.38
C PRO A 92 14.91 -17.18 -14.28
N MET A 93 13.61 -17.46 -14.14
CA MET A 93 13.10 -18.44 -13.19
C MET A 93 13.51 -19.85 -13.61
N ASP A 94 14.16 -20.58 -12.69
CA ASP A 94 14.35 -22.02 -12.80
C ASP A 94 13.00 -22.78 -12.74
N GLY A 95 12.95 -24.04 -13.16
CA GLY A 95 11.74 -24.86 -13.19
C GLY A 95 11.00 -24.92 -11.84
N SER A 96 11.76 -24.98 -10.74
CA SER A 96 11.21 -24.96 -9.37
C SER A 96 10.57 -23.60 -9.01
N MET A 97 11.14 -22.50 -9.49
CA MET A 97 10.66 -21.13 -9.29
C MET A 97 9.39 -20.86 -10.12
N ASN A 98 9.35 -21.36 -11.36
CA ASN A 98 8.17 -21.27 -12.21
C ASN A 98 6.94 -21.93 -11.58
N TYR A 99 7.09 -23.12 -11.01
CA TYR A 99 6.01 -23.80 -10.31
C TYR A 99 5.50 -22.99 -9.11
N ARG A 100 6.40 -22.49 -8.25
CA ARG A 100 6.02 -21.66 -7.10
C ARG A 100 5.31 -20.38 -7.54
N ASN A 101 5.80 -19.71 -8.57
CA ASN A 101 5.18 -18.50 -9.12
C ASN A 101 3.78 -18.79 -9.67
N PHE A 102 3.59 -19.90 -10.39
CA PHE A 102 2.28 -20.33 -10.87
C PHE A 102 1.30 -20.55 -9.71
N ILE A 103 1.71 -21.30 -8.69
CA ILE A 103 0.89 -21.56 -7.50
C ILE A 103 0.57 -20.25 -6.76
N GLN A 104 1.54 -19.35 -6.58
CA GLN A 104 1.31 -18.04 -5.96
C GLN A 104 0.32 -17.18 -6.73
N LYS A 105 0.38 -17.15 -8.07
CA LYS A 105 -0.59 -16.43 -8.90
C LYS A 105 -1.99 -17.04 -8.76
N GLN A 106 -2.07 -18.37 -8.72
CA GLN A 106 -3.34 -19.08 -8.53
C GLN A 106 -3.94 -18.79 -7.15
N THR A 107 -3.14 -18.85 -6.07
CA THR A 107 -3.61 -18.54 -4.72
C THR A 107 -4.00 -17.07 -4.59
N ALA A 108 -3.18 -16.15 -5.09
CA ALA A 108 -3.50 -14.72 -5.10
C ALA A 108 -4.85 -14.47 -5.80
N ARG A 109 -5.09 -15.09 -6.97
CA ARG A 109 -6.38 -14.99 -7.67
C ARG A 109 -7.55 -15.48 -6.81
N LEU A 110 -7.38 -16.56 -6.06
CA LEU A 110 -8.41 -17.08 -5.15
C LEU A 110 -8.65 -16.16 -3.95
N TYR A 111 -7.59 -15.56 -3.40
CA TYR A 111 -7.70 -14.56 -2.32
C TYR A 111 -8.40 -13.28 -2.80
N TYR A 112 -8.02 -12.74 -3.96
CA TYR A 112 -8.66 -11.55 -4.56
C TYR A 112 -10.12 -11.80 -4.96
N ALA A 113 -10.49 -13.03 -5.33
CA ALA A 113 -11.87 -13.43 -5.57
C ALA A 113 -12.71 -13.54 -4.28
N GLY A 114 -12.23 -13.01 -3.14
CA GLY A 114 -12.96 -13.02 -1.87
C GLY A 114 -13.13 -14.41 -1.27
N GLY A 115 -12.26 -15.37 -1.63
CA GLY A 115 -12.40 -16.76 -1.22
C GLY A 115 -13.55 -17.51 -1.91
N GLN A 116 -14.24 -16.89 -2.87
CA GLN A 116 -15.20 -17.61 -3.71
C GLN A 116 -14.44 -18.43 -4.74
N LEU A 117 -14.71 -19.74 -4.75
CA LEU A 117 -14.30 -20.62 -5.84
C LEU A 117 -14.85 -20.04 -7.16
N PRO A 118 -14.08 -20.07 -8.26
CA PRO A 118 -14.57 -19.60 -9.56
C PRO A 118 -15.93 -20.23 -9.86
N PRO A 119 -16.93 -19.44 -10.31
CA PRO A 119 -18.28 -19.96 -10.54
C PRO A 119 -18.21 -21.15 -11.49
N ASN A 120 -18.66 -22.31 -10.99
CA ASN A 120 -18.66 -23.54 -11.76
C ASN A 120 -19.75 -23.47 -12.83
N ASN A 121 -19.34 -23.31 -14.08
CA ASN A 121 -20.27 -23.17 -15.22
C ASN A 121 -20.78 -24.51 -15.76
N LEU A 122 -20.45 -25.65 -15.12
CA LEU A 122 -20.89 -26.99 -15.55
C LEU A 122 -22.41 -27.16 -15.56
N LEU A 123 -23.16 -26.41 -14.75
CA LEU A 123 -24.63 -26.49 -14.69
C LEU A 123 -25.32 -25.32 -15.41
N ASN A 124 -24.60 -24.54 -16.22
CA ASN A 124 -25.18 -23.40 -16.92
C ASN A 124 -26.07 -23.88 -18.10
N PRO A 125 -27.42 -23.70 -18.04
CA PRO A 125 -28.32 -24.22 -19.07
C PRO A 125 -28.11 -23.57 -20.43
N PHE A 126 -27.64 -22.31 -20.47
CA PHE A 126 -27.32 -21.62 -21.72
C PHE A 126 -26.06 -22.19 -22.38
N ALA A 127 -25.04 -22.55 -21.60
CA ALA A 127 -23.83 -23.17 -22.12
C ALA A 127 -24.13 -24.55 -22.73
N TRP A 128 -24.97 -25.36 -22.08
CA TRP A 128 -25.41 -26.65 -22.63
C TRP A 128 -26.29 -26.51 -23.87
N ALA A 129 -27.19 -25.53 -23.90
CA ALA A 129 -28.00 -25.25 -25.09
C ALA A 129 -27.11 -24.87 -26.29
N GLN A 130 -26.10 -24.03 -26.07
CA GLN A 130 -25.11 -23.67 -27.11
C GLN A 130 -24.25 -24.85 -27.53
N PHE A 131 -23.80 -25.68 -26.57
CA PHE A 131 -23.03 -26.89 -26.87
C PHE A 131 -23.82 -27.90 -27.70
N ILE A 132 -25.06 -28.22 -27.31
CA ILE A 132 -25.94 -29.13 -28.05
C ILE A 132 -26.24 -28.58 -29.44
N LYS A 133 -26.45 -27.26 -29.56
CA LYS A 133 -26.63 -26.59 -30.86
C LYS A 133 -25.38 -26.73 -31.74
N ALA A 134 -24.20 -26.43 -31.21
CA ALA A 134 -22.93 -26.55 -31.93
C ALA A 134 -22.61 -28.01 -32.35
N TRP A 135 -22.99 -28.98 -31.52
CA TRP A 135 -22.91 -30.40 -31.87
C TRP A 135 -23.83 -30.72 -33.04
N LYS A 136 -25.12 -30.35 -32.96
CA LYS A 136 -26.09 -30.58 -34.05
C LYS A 136 -25.66 -29.91 -35.36
N GLU A 137 -25.04 -28.73 -35.27
CA GLU A 137 -24.48 -27.99 -36.41
C GLU A 137 -23.16 -28.61 -36.93
N GLY A 138 -22.62 -29.65 -36.29
CA GLY A 138 -21.42 -30.34 -36.74
C GLY A 138 -20.12 -29.56 -36.55
N LYS A 139 -20.11 -28.50 -35.72
CA LYS A 139 -18.94 -27.62 -35.53
C LYS A 139 -17.72 -28.32 -34.92
N PHE A 140 -17.92 -29.48 -34.31
CA PHE A 140 -16.84 -30.30 -33.74
C PHE A 140 -16.35 -31.41 -34.68
N LYS A 141 -16.87 -31.50 -35.92
CA LYS A 141 -16.30 -32.40 -36.92
C LYS A 141 -14.89 -31.92 -37.25
N ARG A 142 -13.90 -32.75 -36.91
CA ARG A 142 -12.53 -32.58 -37.40
C ARG A 142 -12.54 -32.85 -38.90
N TYR A 143 -12.20 -31.84 -39.68
CA TYR A 143 -11.73 -32.06 -41.03
C TYR A 143 -10.27 -32.49 -40.90
N ASN A 144 -10.01 -33.78 -41.13
CA ASN A 144 -8.66 -34.20 -41.46
C ASN A 144 -8.40 -33.67 -42.87
N ASN A 145 -7.69 -32.54 -42.95
CA ASN A 145 -6.86 -32.28 -44.11
C ASN A 145 -5.48 -32.82 -43.73
N ASP A 146 -4.94 -33.64 -44.63
CA ASP A 146 -3.57 -34.16 -44.60
C ASP A 146 -2.54 -33.05 -44.36
#